data_AF-A0A317DTF7-F1
#
_entry.id   AF-A0A317DTF7-F1
#
_cell.length_a   1.000
_cell.length_b   1.000
_cell.length_c   1.000
_cell.angle_alpha   90.00
_cell.angle_beta   90.00
_cell.angle_gamma   90.00
#
_symmetry.space_group_name_H-M   'P 1'
#
loop_
_entity.id
_entity.type
_entity.pdbx_description
1 polymer ?
#
loop_
_entity_poly.entity_id
_entity_poly.type
_entity_poly.pdbx_seq_one_letter_code
_entity_poly.pdbx_strand_id
1 'polypeptide(L)'
;MWGLTGPGADQLRARASRQTVIELWPANARPWELFMSVATQWRYAGMTGTIVGLDYVAAELVLRAKGVKLGGETMADLQACESGALQAFRARDERRAAEERSRRG
;
A
#
# COMPACT_ATOMS: atom_id res chain seq x y z
N MET A 1 -31.10 -6.91 -16.16
CA MET A 1 -29.99 -7.46 -15.37
C MET A 1 -28.70 -6.99 -16.01
N TRP A 2 -27.98 -6.02 -15.41
CA TRP A 2 -26.83 -5.36 -16.04
C TRP A 2 -25.54 -6.12 -15.74
N GLY A 3 -25.20 -7.10 -16.59
CA GLY A 3 -23.89 -7.75 -16.58
C GLY A 3 -22.94 -7.05 -17.56
N LEU A 4 -21.66 -6.87 -17.19
CA LEU A 4 -20.59 -6.51 -18.11
C LEU A 4 -20.42 -7.66 -19.13
N THR A 5 -21.11 -7.58 -20.26
CA THR A 5 -21.00 -8.54 -21.37
C THR A 5 -20.53 -7.78 -22.61
N GLY A 6 -19.23 -7.85 -22.88
CA GLY A 6 -18.62 -7.24 -24.06
C GLY A 6 -17.18 -7.73 -24.23
N PRO A 7 -16.58 -7.60 -25.43
CA PRO A 7 -15.19 -7.96 -25.66
C PRO A 7 -14.29 -7.16 -24.69
N GLY A 8 -13.56 -7.85 -23.81
CA GLY A 8 -12.76 -7.23 -22.75
C GLY A 8 -13.32 -7.38 -21.33
N ALA A 9 -14.58 -7.82 -21.17
CA ALA A 9 -15.13 -8.16 -19.86
C ALA A 9 -14.33 -9.27 -19.17
N ASP A 10 -13.83 -10.24 -19.95
CA ASP A 10 -12.98 -11.32 -19.44
C ASP A 10 -11.58 -10.82 -19.05
N GLN A 11 -11.04 -9.81 -19.74
CA GLN A 11 -9.76 -9.18 -19.37
C GLN A 11 -9.90 -8.37 -18.08
N LEU A 12 -11.01 -7.65 -17.90
CA LEU A 12 -11.31 -6.92 -16.66
C LEU A 12 -11.52 -7.88 -15.47
N ARG A 13 -12.23 -8.99 -15.68
CA ARG A 13 -12.38 -10.07 -14.69
C ARG A 13 -11.03 -10.72 -14.36
N ALA A 14 -10.21 -11.03 -15.36
CA ALA A 14 -8.89 -11.63 -15.19
C ALA A 14 -7.90 -10.70 -14.45
N ARG A 15 -8.01 -9.38 -14.67
CA ARG A 15 -7.24 -8.38 -13.92
C ARG A 15 -7.72 -8.25 -12.47
N ALA A 16 -9.03 -8.36 -12.24
CA ALA A 16 -9.62 -8.37 -10.91
C ALA A 16 -9.33 -9.67 -10.12
N SER A 17 -9.11 -10.79 -10.82
CA SER A 17 -9.01 -12.12 -10.20
C SER A 17 -7.61 -12.53 -9.75
N ARG A 18 -6.59 -11.67 -9.82
CA ARG A 18 -5.28 -11.96 -9.22
C ARG A 18 -5.33 -11.74 -7.70
N GLN A 19 -6.11 -12.58 -7.02
CA GLN A 19 -6.02 -12.70 -5.57
C GLN A 19 -4.77 -13.50 -5.23
N THR A 20 -3.86 -12.88 -4.50
CA THR A 20 -2.74 -13.56 -3.86
C THR A 20 -3.10 -13.73 -2.39
N VAL A 21 -3.18 -14.97 -1.92
CA VAL A 21 -3.36 -15.25 -0.50
C VAL A 21 -1.98 -15.18 0.16
N ILE A 22 -1.87 -14.42 1.24
CA ILE A 22 -0.64 -14.27 2.02
C ILE A 22 -0.95 -14.73 3.44
N GLU A 23 -0.21 -15.73 3.90
CA GLU A 23 -0.26 -16.19 5.27
C GLU A 23 0.57 -15.27 6.17
N LEU A 24 -0.03 -14.80 7.27
CA LEU A 24 0.66 -13.99 8.27
C LEU A 24 0.89 -14.82 9.52
N TRP A 25 2.05 -14.67 10.15
CA TRP A 25 2.21 -15.14 11.52
C TRP A 25 1.22 -14.43 12.45
N PRO A 26 0.67 -15.11 13.47
CA PRO A 26 -0.37 -14.54 14.33
C PRO A 26 0.00 -13.18 14.94
N ALA A 27 1.27 -13.00 15.30
CA ALA A 27 1.79 -11.75 15.84
C ALA A 27 1.69 -10.57 14.86
N ASN A 28 1.74 -10.83 13.55
CA ASN A 28 1.73 -9.80 12.50
C ASN A 28 0.32 -9.47 12.01
N ALA A 29 -0.68 -10.29 12.33
CA ALA A 29 -2.04 -10.10 11.82
C ALA A 29 -2.63 -8.75 12.25
N ARG A 30 -2.50 -8.39 13.53
CA ARG A 30 -3.02 -7.12 14.06
C ARG A 30 -2.24 -5.90 13.55
N PRO A 31 -0.89 -5.88 13.61
CA PRO A 31 -0.09 -4.82 12.97
C PRO A 31 -0.46 -4.59 11.50
N TRP A 32 -0.58 -5.67 10.73
CA TRP A 32 -0.96 -5.62 9.31
C TRP A 32 -2.34 -5.00 9.14
N GLU A 33 -3.33 -5.41 9.94
CA GLU A 33 -4.71 -4.90 9.83
C GLU A 33 -4.76 -3.39 10.07
N LEU A 34 -4.05 -2.93 11.10
CA LEU A 34 -3.94 -1.51 11.42
C LEU A 34 -3.22 -0.75 10.31
N PHE A 35 -2.09 -1.26 9.82
CA PHE A 35 -1.37 -0.66 8.71
C PHE A 35 -2.23 -0.55 7.46
N MET A 36 -2.96 -1.60 7.09
CA MET A 36 -3.83 -1.60 5.92
C MET A 36 -4.97 -0.59 6.02
N SER A 37 -5.42 -0.26 7.24
CA SER A 37 -6.41 0.80 7.42
C SER A 37 -5.89 2.21 7.13
N VAL A 38 -4.56 2.40 7.19
CA VAL A 38 -3.89 3.69 6.95
C VAL A 38 -3.01 3.67 5.70
N ALA A 39 -2.97 2.57 4.95
CA ALA A 39 -2.10 2.34 3.80
C ALA A 39 -2.41 3.22 2.57
N THR A 40 -3.38 4.13 2.67
CA THR A 40 -3.66 5.18 1.69
C THR A 40 -3.09 6.54 2.09
N GLN A 41 -2.70 6.71 3.36
CA GLN A 41 -2.31 7.99 3.95
C GLN A 41 -0.80 8.21 3.82
N TRP A 42 -0.35 8.43 2.60
CA TRP A 42 1.06 8.69 2.29
C TRP A 42 1.37 10.17 2.18
N ARG A 43 2.56 10.56 2.64
CA ARG A 43 3.20 11.82 2.32
C ARG A 43 4.03 11.70 1.06
N TYR A 44 3.99 12.76 0.27
CA TYR A 44 4.71 12.88 -0.99
C TYR A 44 5.66 14.07 -0.91
N ALA A 45 6.84 13.95 -1.50
CA ALA A 45 7.83 15.03 -1.57
C ALA A 45 8.59 15.06 -2.90
N GLY A 46 9.28 16.18 -3.15
CA GLY A 46 10.04 16.41 -4.37
C GLY A 46 9.16 16.69 -5.59
N MET A 47 9.78 17.13 -6.69
CA MET A 47 9.07 17.48 -7.93
C MET A 47 8.42 16.28 -8.63
N THR A 48 8.89 15.07 -8.35
CA THR A 48 8.39 13.81 -8.91
C THR A 48 7.26 13.20 -8.09
N GLY A 49 6.89 13.79 -6.94
CA GLY A 49 5.85 13.25 -6.07
C GLY A 49 6.23 11.88 -5.49
N THR A 50 7.45 11.74 -4.97
CA THR A 50 7.92 10.48 -4.40
C THR A 50 7.29 10.26 -3.02
N ILE A 51 6.83 9.03 -2.75
CA ILE A 51 6.32 8.66 -1.43
C ILE A 51 7.48 8.62 -0.44
N VAL A 52 7.37 9.35 0.66
CA VAL A 52 8.45 9.46 1.67
C VAL A 52 8.11 8.85 3.03
N GLY A 53 6.84 8.61 3.30
CA GLY A 53 6.38 7.99 4.54
C GLY A 53 4.88 8.12 4.75
N LEU A 54 4.36 7.44 5.76
CA LEU A 54 3.00 7.58 6.26
C LEU A 54 2.81 8.95 6.90
N ASP A 55 1.62 9.51 6.72
CA ASP A 55 1.19 10.64 7.51
C ASP A 55 0.69 10.15 8.88
N TYR A 56 1.54 10.19 9.89
CA TYR A 56 1.20 9.75 11.24
C TYR A 56 0.04 10.52 11.88
N VAL A 57 -0.20 11.78 11.50
CA VAL A 57 -1.33 12.57 12.02
C VAL A 57 -2.63 12.06 11.40
N ALA A 58 -2.64 11.80 10.09
CA ALA A 58 -3.79 11.18 9.44
C ALA A 58 -4.00 9.73 9.91
N ALA A 59 -2.92 8.98 10.14
CA ALA A 59 -2.99 7.63 10.67
C ALA A 59 -3.59 7.60 12.08
N GLU A 60 -3.19 8.52 12.96
CA GLU A 60 -3.76 8.64 14.31
C GLU A 60 -5.28 8.89 14.26
N LEU A 61 -5.75 9.75 13.35
CA LEU A 61 -7.19 9.99 13.15
C LEU A 61 -7.94 8.70 12.80
N VAL A 62 -7.41 7.90 11.87
CA VAL A 62 -8.01 6.62 11.44
C VAL A 62 -7.98 5.60 12.58
N LEU A 63 -6.87 5.48 13.29
CA LEU A 63 -6.75 4.58 14.44
C LEU A 63 -7.74 4.96 15.55
N ARG A 64 -7.87 6.25 15.86
CA ARG A 64 -8.83 6.75 16.84
C ARG A 64 -10.27 6.42 16.44
N ALA A 65 -10.62 6.58 15.15
CA ALA A 65 -11.94 6.19 14.64
C ALA A 65 -12.22 4.69 14.78
N LYS A 66 -11.17 3.85 14.88
CA LYS A 66 -11.25 2.41 15.16
C LYS A 66 -11.12 2.05 16.64
N GLY A 67 -11.07 3.03 17.54
CA GLY A 67 -10.90 2.82 18.97
C GLY A 67 -9.49 2.37 19.37
N VAL A 68 -8.48 2.59 18.52
CA VAL A 68 -7.09 2.22 18.78
C VAL A 68 -6.29 3.48 19.10
N LYS A 69 -5.55 3.45 20.20
CA LYS A 69 -4.61 4.52 20.56
C LYS A 69 -3.29 4.31 19.84
N LEU A 70 -2.73 5.38 19.27
CA LEU A 70 -1.37 5.39 18.77
C LEU A 70 -0.40 5.50 19.97
N GLY A 71 -0.03 4.34 20.53
CA GLY A 71 1.01 4.21 21.55
C GLY A 71 2.35 3.81 20.94
N GLY A 72 3.38 3.64 21.79
CA GLY A 72 4.72 3.26 21.34
C GLY A 72 4.77 1.94 20.58
N GLU A 73 4.05 0.91 21.05
CA GLU A 73 3.97 -0.39 20.37
C GLU A 73 3.28 -0.29 19.02
N THR A 74 2.07 0.30 18.98
CA THR A 74 1.34 0.55 17.72
C THR A 74 2.16 1.36 16.72
N MET A 75 2.92 2.35 17.20
CA MET A 75 3.80 3.16 16.37
C MET A 75 4.93 2.32 15.78
N ALA A 76 5.59 1.49 16.60
CA ALA A 76 6.66 0.60 16.15
C ALA A 76 6.17 -0.42 15.12
N ASP A 77 4.99 -0.98 15.33
CA ASP A 77 4.32 -1.89 14.40
C ASP A 77 4.05 -1.21 13.04
N LEU A 78 3.49 0.01 13.06
CA LEU A 78 3.27 0.78 11.84
C LEU A 78 4.57 1.14 11.12
N GLN A 79 5.61 1.51 11.86
CA GLN A 79 6.94 1.80 11.30
C GLN A 79 7.57 0.58 10.63
N ALA A 80 7.39 -0.62 11.20
CA ALA A 80 7.87 -1.85 10.61
C ALA A 80 7.19 -2.12 9.25
N CYS A 81 5.87 -1.97 9.17
CA CYS A 81 5.14 -2.10 7.91
C CYS A 81 5.49 -0.98 6.90
N GLU A 82 5.61 0.27 7.37
CA GLU A 82 6.01 1.42 6.57
C GLU A 82 7.36 1.19 5.89
N SER A 83 8.35 0.72 6.64
CA SER A 83 9.68 0.42 6.10
C SER A 83 9.63 -0.57 4.94
N GLY A 84 8.87 -1.67 5.08
CA GLY A 84 8.66 -2.64 4.01
C GLY A 84 7.95 -2.05 2.80
N ALA A 85 6.92 -1.22 3.01
CA ALA A 85 6.20 -0.56 1.93
C ALA A 85 7.07 0.45 1.16
N LEU A 86 7.87 1.26 1.87
CA LEU A 86 8.79 2.22 1.25
C LEU A 86 9.85 1.51 0.39
N GLN A 87 10.38 0.36 0.83
CA GLN A 87 11.26 -0.46 0.01
C GLN A 87 10.57 -0.94 -1.27
N ALA A 88 9.33 -1.41 -1.17
CA ALA A 88 8.55 -1.87 -2.32
C ALA A 88 8.26 -0.72 -3.32
N PHE A 89 7.95 0.48 -2.84
CA PHE A 89 7.75 1.65 -3.68
C PHE A 89 9.02 2.07 -4.40
N ARG A 90 10.16 2.15 -3.70
CA ARG A 90 11.46 2.47 -4.32
C ARG A 90 11.81 1.48 -5.42
N ALA A 91 11.70 0.17 -5.13
CA ALA A 91 11.96 -0.87 -6.13
C ALA A 91 11.02 -0.77 -7.34
N ARG A 92 9.76 -0.38 -7.15
CA ARG A 92 8.82 -0.13 -8.26
C ARG A 92 9.24 1.05 -9.11
N ASP A 93 9.62 2.15 -8.48
CA ASP A 93 9.99 3.39 -9.17
C ASP A 93 11.31 3.20 -9.94
N GLU A 94 12.26 2.45 -9.38
CA GLU A 94 13.50 2.02 -10.06
C GLU A 94 13.23 1.16 -11.30
N ARG A 95 12.32 0.17 -11.19
CA ARG A 95 11.91 -0.67 -12.34
C ARG A 95 11.31 0.18 -13.45
N ARG A 96 10.40 1.10 -13.13
CA ARG A 96 9.80 2.02 -14.11
C ARG A 96 10.84 2.90 -14.79
N ALA A 97 11.76 3.47 -14.02
CA ALA A 97 12.83 4.28 -14.58
C ALA A 97 13.77 3.47 -15.50
N ALA A 98 14.03 2.20 -15.18
CA ALA A 98 14.82 1.31 -16.02
C ALA A 98 14.10 0.97 -17.35
N GLU A 99 12.80 0.66 -17.29
CA GLU A 99 11.96 0.41 -18.46
C GLU A 99 11.90 1.64 -19.39
N GLU A 100 11.75 2.84 -18.82
CA GLU A 100 11.75 4.09 -19.59
C GLU A 100 13.10 4.37 -20.26
N ARG A 101 14.22 4.12 -19.57
CA ARG A 101 15.57 4.25 -20.15
C ARG A 101 15.76 3.28 -21.32
N SER A 102 15.34 2.02 -21.16
CA SER A 102 15.44 1.01 -22.22
C SER A 102 14.57 1.32 -23.43
N ARG A 103 13.52 2.12 -23.29
CA ARG A 103 12.63 2.52 -24.40
C ARG A 103 13.16 3.74 -25.17
N ARG A 104 14.06 4.52 -24.57
CA ARG A 104 14.63 5.76 -25.14
C ARG A 104 15.99 5.56 -25.79
N GLY A 105 16.72 4.50 -25.46
CA GLY A 105 17.94 4.06 -26.16
C GLY A 105 17.61 3.11 -27.29
#